data_AF-A0A932YH42-F1
#
_entry.id   AF-A0A932YH42-F1
#
_cell.length_a   1.000
_cell.length_b   1.000
_cell.length_c   1.000
_cell.angle_alpha   90.00
_cell.angle_beta   90.00
_cell.angle_gamma   90.00
#
_symmetry.space_group_name_H-M   'P 1'
#
loop_
_entity.id
_entity.type
_entity.pdbx_description
1 polymer ?
#
loop_
_entity_poly.entity_id
_entity_poly.type
_entity_poly.pdbx_seq_one_letter_code
_entity_poly.pdbx_strand_id
1 'polypeptide(L)'
;MNTERTSLFLMANLGAEVSRIISLNEKNEDALAKDALSRANKIIMEIKTLPDMKTRLQEIDILAKVIENILEPGSALKISTKHIKSYFVPFSIRLMAG
;
A
#
# COMPACT_ATOMS: atom_id res chain seq x y z
N MET A 1 17.38 1.51 17.89
CA MET A 1 16.09 1.12 17.27
C MET A 1 16.42 0.19 16.12
N ASN A 2 15.82 -1.00 16.04
CA ASN A 2 16.12 -1.95 14.95
C ASN A 2 15.36 -1.50 13.68
N THR A 3 16.08 -0.89 12.73
CA THR A 3 15.53 -0.25 11.52
C THR A 3 14.75 -1.21 10.64
N GLU A 4 15.19 -2.48 10.52
CA GLU A 4 14.47 -3.50 9.74
C GLU A 4 13.10 -3.83 10.34
N ARG A 5 13.00 -3.86 11.67
CA ARG A 5 11.72 -4.10 12.36
C ARG A 5 10.77 -2.90 12.19
N THR A 6 11.31 -1.69 12.12
CA THR A 6 10.56 -0.46 11.86
C THR A 6 10.06 -0.41 10.41
N SER A 7 10.90 -0.75 9.43
CA SER A 7 10.53 -0.72 8.02
C SER A 7 9.50 -1.80 7.67
N LEU A 8 9.64 -3.00 8.22
CA LEU A 8 8.65 -4.07 8.10
C LEU A 8 7.28 -3.66 8.67
N PHE A 9 7.27 -3.03 9.85
CA PHE A 9 6.03 -2.57 10.48
C PHE A 9 5.32 -1.49 9.65
N LEU A 10 6.07 -0.50 9.15
CA LEU A 10 5.51 0.55 8.32
C LEU A 10 4.99 0.02 6.98
N MET A 11 5.68 -0.95 6.36
CA MET A 11 5.20 -1.62 5.16
C MET A 11 3.92 -2.42 5.41
N ALA A 12 3.80 -3.11 6.55
CA ALA A 12 2.57 -3.80 6.92
C ALA A 12 1.39 -2.81 7.10
N ASN A 13 1.64 -1.68 7.77
CA ASN A 13 0.63 -0.62 7.93
C ASN A 13 0.23 -0.01 6.58
N LEU A 14 1.19 0.22 5.69
CA LEU A 14 0.93 0.69 4.33
C LEU A 14 0.02 -0.29 3.59
N GLY A 15 0.32 -1.60 3.64
CA GLY A 15 -0.51 -2.63 3.02
C GLY A 15 -1.94 -2.66 3.56
N ALA A 16 -2.12 -2.43 4.87
CA ALA A 16 -3.43 -2.35 5.50
C ALA A 16 -4.22 -1.12 5.02
N GLU A 17 -3.60 0.05 4.91
CA GLU A 17 -4.25 1.25 4.38
C GLU A 17 -4.58 1.12 2.90
N VAL A 18 -3.69 0.57 2.06
CA VAL A 18 -3.97 0.33 0.63
C VAL A 18 -5.19 -0.60 0.46
N SER A 19 -5.25 -1.67 1.24
CA SER A 19 -6.41 -2.58 1.23
C SER A 19 -7.70 -1.85 1.64
N ARG A 20 -7.60 -0.93 2.61
CA ARG A 20 -8.73 -0.10 3.06
C ARG A 20 -9.17 0.91 1.99
N ILE A 21 -8.23 1.60 1.32
CA ILE A 21 -8.52 2.55 0.23
C ILE A 21 -9.34 1.83 -0.85
N ILE A 22 -8.87 0.67 -1.31
CA ILE A 22 -9.53 -0.10 -2.36
C ILE A 22 -10.93 -0.54 -1.92
N SER A 23 -11.07 -1.08 -0.71
CA SER A 23 -12.37 -1.53 -0.22
C SER A 23 -13.37 -0.37 -0.03
N LEU A 24 -12.91 0.82 0.35
CA LEU A 24 -13.78 1.99 0.52
C LEU A 24 -14.17 2.58 -0.84
N ASN A 25 -13.23 2.63 -1.79
CA ASN A 25 -13.50 3.03 -3.16
C ASN A 25 -14.55 2.12 -3.82
N GLU A 26 -14.45 0.80 -3.64
CA GLU A 26 -15.46 -0.16 -4.13
C GLU A 26 -16.86 0.06 -3.53
N LYS A 27 -16.93 0.65 -2.34
CA LYS A 27 -18.19 0.96 -1.64
C LYS A 27 -18.70 2.37 -1.92
N ASN A 28 -17.98 3.16 -2.74
CA ASN A 28 -18.24 4.59 -2.98
C ASN A 28 -18.20 5.44 -1.69
N GLU A 29 -17.37 5.04 -0.73
CA GLU A 29 -17.14 5.75 0.54
C GLU A 29 -15.98 6.78 0.38
N ASP A 30 -16.16 7.72 -0.55
CA ASP A 30 -15.08 8.58 -1.07
C ASP A 30 -14.32 9.37 0.00
N ALA A 31 -15.03 9.91 1.00
CA ALA A 31 -14.42 10.66 2.08
C ALA A 31 -13.48 9.79 2.92
N LEU A 32 -13.95 8.59 3.28
CA LEU A 32 -13.15 7.63 4.05
C LEU A 32 -11.98 7.09 3.23
N ALA A 33 -12.16 6.90 1.92
CA ALA A 33 -11.10 6.48 1.01
C ALA A 33 -9.98 7.54 0.93
N LYS A 34 -10.33 8.82 0.83
CA LYS A 34 -9.38 9.94 0.88
C LYS A 34 -8.64 10.03 2.21
N ASP A 35 -9.33 9.80 3.32
CA ASP A 35 -8.69 9.76 4.65
C ASP A 35 -7.68 8.61 4.75
N ALA A 36 -8.02 7.43 4.22
CA ALA A 36 -7.10 6.29 4.16
C ALA A 36 -5.89 6.58 3.27
N LEU A 37 -6.09 7.24 2.12
CA LEU A 37 -5.01 7.69 1.25
C LEU A 37 -4.08 8.68 1.95
N SER A 38 -4.62 9.64 2.70
CA SER A 38 -3.83 10.57 3.50
C SER A 38 -2.95 9.86 4.53
N ARG A 39 -3.47 8.82 5.21
CA ARG A 39 -2.67 7.99 6.13
C ARG A 39 -1.60 7.19 5.40
N ALA A 40 -1.92 6.59 4.25
CA ALA A 40 -0.94 5.88 3.43
C ALA A 40 0.22 6.80 3.01
N ASN A 41 -0.08 8.04 2.59
CA ASN A 41 0.94 9.02 2.21
C ASN A 41 1.85 9.41 3.40
N LYS A 42 1.29 9.55 4.61
CA LYS A 42 2.10 9.77 5.82
C LYS A 42 3.07 8.61 6.09
N ILE A 43 2.60 7.37 5.96
CA ILE A 43 3.43 6.18 6.14
C ILE A 43 4.54 6.14 5.08
N ILE A 44 4.24 6.45 3.82
CA ILE A 44 5.23 6.52 2.74
C ILE A 44 6.32 7.55 3.05
N MET A 45 5.93 8.75 3.52
CA MET A 45 6.90 9.77 3.93
C MET A 45 7.81 9.25 5.04
N GLU A 46 7.26 8.55 6.04
CA GLU A 46 8.04 7.96 7.12
C GLU A 46 9.03 6.90 6.60
N ILE A 47 8.56 5.98 5.74
CA ILE A 47 9.39 4.94 5.11
C ILE A 47 10.59 5.55 4.37
N LYS A 48 10.38 6.64 3.62
CA LYS A 48 11.46 7.32 2.88
C LYS A 48 12.56 7.90 3.77
N THR A 49 12.29 8.14 5.05
CA THR A 49 13.30 8.62 6.00
C THR A 49 14.19 7.51 6.56
N LEU A 50 13.79 6.24 6.41
CA LEU A 50 14.52 5.12 7.01
C LEU A 50 15.85 4.84 6.29
N PRO A 51 16.95 4.64 7.04
CA PRO A 51 18.27 4.39 6.44
C PRO A 51 18.31 3.18 5.50
N ASP A 52 17.62 2.09 5.84
CA ASP A 52 17.55 0.84 5.06
C ASP A 52 16.68 0.95 3.81
N MET A 53 15.89 2.02 3.67
CA MET A 53 15.02 2.27 2.52
C MET A 53 15.61 3.27 1.51
N LYS A 54 16.75 3.91 1.83
CA LYS A 54 17.39 4.90 0.94
C LYS A 54 17.75 4.35 -0.44
N THR A 55 18.10 3.07 -0.53
CA THR A 55 18.41 2.40 -1.80
C THR A 55 17.18 2.04 -2.63
N ARG A 56 15.98 2.17 -2.05
CA ARG A 56 14.68 1.77 -2.64
C ARG A 56 13.74 2.94 -2.89
N LEU A 57 14.27 4.17 -2.87
CA LEU A 57 13.43 5.38 -2.97
C LEU A 57 12.67 5.45 -4.29
N GLN A 58 13.26 4.98 -5.40
CA GLN A 58 12.60 4.94 -6.70
C GLN A 58 11.39 4.00 -6.68
N GLU A 59 11.53 2.81 -6.10
CA GLU A 59 10.44 1.85 -5.93
C GLU A 59 9.34 2.41 -5.03
N ILE A 60 9.71 3.10 -3.94
CA ILE A 60 8.75 3.75 -3.05
C ILE A 60 8.02 4.90 -3.76
N ASP A 61 8.69 5.67 -4.62
CA ASP A 61 8.07 6.73 -5.42
C ASP A 61 7.08 6.18 -6.45
N ILE A 62 7.42 5.07 -7.11
CA ILE A 62 6.49 4.38 -8.02
C ILE A 62 5.28 3.86 -7.25
N LEU A 63 5.50 3.24 -6.09
CA LEU A 63 4.43 2.75 -5.23
C LEU A 63 3.50 3.90 -4.78
N ALA A 64 4.05 5.04 -4.39
CA ALA A 64 3.28 6.22 -4.02
C ALA A 64 2.37 6.69 -5.17
N LYS A 65 2.93 6.84 -6.38
CA LYS A 65 2.16 7.22 -7.57
C LYS A 65 1.02 6.25 -7.86
N VAL A 66 1.29 4.95 -7.76
CA VAL A 66 0.28 3.90 -7.94
C VAL A 66 -0.85 4.03 -6.91
N ILE A 67 -0.51 4.26 -5.64
CA ILE A 67 -1.49 4.39 -4.55
C ILE A 67 -2.35 5.65 -4.73
N GLU A 68 -1.74 6.78 -5.11
CA GLU A 68 -2.44 8.03 -5.41
C GLU A 68 -3.42 7.87 -6.59
N ASN A 69 -3.02 7.09 -7.60
CA ASN A 69 -3.86 6.78 -8.77
C ASN A 69 -5.07 5.89 -8.46
N ILE A 70 -5.19 5.27 -7.29
CA ILE A 70 -6.32 4.36 -6.98
C ILE A 70 -7.67 5.11 -7.00
N LEU A 71 -7.67 6.35 -6.52
CA LEU A 71 -8.88 7.17 -6.40
C LEU A 71 -9.07 8.14 -7.57
N GLU A 72 -8.17 8.16 -8.56
CA GLU A 72 -8.30 9.04 -9.71
C GLU A 72 -9.43 8.59 -10.64
N PRO A 73 -10.36 9.48 -11.01
CA PRO A 73 -11.38 9.18 -12.01
C PRO A 73 -10.73 8.78 -13.33
N GLY A 74 -11.08 7.60 -13.85
CA GLY A 74 -10.48 7.10 -15.11
C GLY A 74 -9.08 6.52 -14.95
N SER A 75 -8.63 6.25 -13.71
CA SER A 75 -7.40 5.51 -13.43
C SER A 75 -7.30 4.27 -14.32
N ALA A 76 -6.15 4.12 -14.99
CA ALA A 76 -5.82 2.93 -15.76
C ALA A 76 -5.74 1.66 -14.88
N LEU A 77 -5.59 1.85 -13.57
CA LEU A 77 -5.42 0.79 -12.57
C LEU A 77 -6.76 0.48 -11.89
N LYS A 78 -7.58 -0.37 -12.52
CA LYS A 78 -8.78 -0.95 -11.88
C LYS A 78 -8.40 -2.09 -10.92
N ILE A 79 -7.79 -1.72 -9.79
CA ILE A 79 -7.42 -2.67 -8.75
C ILE A 79 -8.62 -2.88 -7.81
N SER A 80 -9.10 -4.12 -7.73
CA SER A 80 -10.18 -4.51 -6.83
C SER A 80 -9.63 -5.30 -5.65
N THR A 81 -10.35 -5.33 -4.53
CA THR A 81 -10.04 -6.19 -3.39
C THR A 81 -9.96 -7.65 -3.82
N LYS A 82 -10.79 -8.05 -4.80
CA LYS A 82 -10.77 -9.38 -5.40
C LYS A 82 -9.45 -9.65 -6.13
N HIS A 83 -8.94 -8.70 -6.92
CA HIS A 83 -7.66 -8.82 -7.63
C HIS A 83 -6.48 -8.95 -6.66
N ILE A 84 -6.47 -8.16 -5.58
CA ILE A 84 -5.44 -8.28 -4.54
C ILE A 84 -5.49 -9.68 -3.92
N LYS A 85 -6.68 -10.13 -3.47
CA LYS A 85 -6.82 -11.44 -2.84
C LYS A 85 -6.42 -12.59 -3.76
N SER A 86 -6.77 -12.52 -5.05
CA SER A 86 -6.45 -13.57 -6.02
C SER A 86 -4.95 -13.73 -6.28
N TYR A 87 -4.16 -12.67 -6.07
CA TYR A 87 -2.71 -12.73 -6.18
C TYR A 87 -2.05 -13.07 -4.83
N PHE A 88 -2.43 -12.35 -3.77
CA PHE A 88 -1.74 -12.39 -2.48
C PHE A 88 -1.99 -13.71 -1.72
N VAL A 89 -3.22 -14.24 -1.73
CA VAL A 89 -3.53 -15.48 -0.98
C VAL A 89 -2.73 -16.68 -1.51
N PRO A 90 -2.72 -16.98 -2.82
CA PRO A 90 -1.89 -18.07 -3.34
C PRO A 90 -0.40 -17.85 -3.11
N PHE A 91 0.07 -16.60 -3.18
CA PHE A 91 1.47 -16.26 -2.91
C PHE A 91 1.85 -16.55 -1.45
N SER A 92 1.05 -16.09 -0.49
CA SER A 92 1.28 -16.36 0.93
C SER A 92 1.27 -17.85 1.24
N ILE A 93 0.36 -18.63 0.64
CA ILE A 93 0.32 -20.09 0.79
C ILE A 93 1.64 -20.71 0.30
N ARG A 94 2.13 -20.32 -0.88
CA ARG A 94 3.43 -20.81 -1.41
C ARG A 94 4.59 -20.48 -0.47
N LEU A 95 4.56 -19.32 0.17
CA LEU A 95 5.64 -18.84 1.03
C LEU A 95 5.65 -19.53 2.40
N MET A 96 4.48 -19.96 2.90
CA MET A 96 4.35 -20.74 4.14
C MET A 96 4.56 -22.25 3.93
N ALA A 97 4.44 -22.73 2.70
CA ALA A 97 4.61 -24.14 2.35
C ALA A 97 6.06 -24.50 1.97
N GLY A 98 6.98 -23.54 1.96
CA GLY A 98 8.42 -23.72 1.75
C GLY A 98 9.20 -23.43 3.02
#